data_AF-A0A453STW8-F1
#
_entry.id   AF-A0A453STW8-F1
#
_cell.length_a   1.000
_cell.length_b   1.000
_cell.length_c   1.000
_cell.angle_alpha   90.00
_cell.angle_beta   90.00
_cell.angle_gamma   90.00
#
_symmetry.space_group_name_H-M   'P 1'
#
loop_
_entity.id
_entity.type
_entity.pdbx_description
1 polymer ?
#
loop_
_entity_poly.entity_id
_entity_poly.type
_entity_poly.pdbx_seq_one_letter_code
_entity_poly.pdbx_strand_id
1 'polypeptide(L)'
;NSKFYNRCKHAFKCIRTRLVVIRRKKQAMIGFLKKDVADLLANGLDIHAFGRMDALIMEMNHASCYDMIEQYCDFLGKQLNSLQKQRTGIAPRKPWRPCQL
;
A
#
# COMPACT_ATOMS: atom_id res chain seq x y z
N ASN A 1 -16.38 -18.65 -11.87
CA ASN A 1 -15.10 -17.98 -11.53
C ASN A 1 -14.03 -18.98 -11.14
N SER A 2 -12.79 -18.80 -11.61
CA SER A 2 -11.67 -19.71 -11.33
C SER A 2 -11.20 -19.63 -9.86
N LYS A 3 -10.57 -20.70 -9.36
CA LYS A 3 -9.93 -20.73 -8.03
C LYS A 3 -8.90 -19.60 -7.84
N PHE A 4 -8.16 -19.25 -8.90
CA PHE A 4 -7.20 -18.14 -8.89
C PHE A 4 -7.90 -16.80 -8.68
N TYR A 5 -8.91 -16.50 -9.50
CA TYR A 5 -9.67 -15.25 -9.42
C TYR A 5 -10.29 -15.04 -8.04
N ASN A 6 -10.92 -16.07 -7.50
CA ASN A 6 -11.57 -15.99 -6.18
C ASN A 6 -10.54 -15.73 -5.06
N ARG A 7 -9.36 -16.34 -5.13
CA ARG A 7 -8.26 -16.09 -4.17
C ARG A 7 -7.74 -14.66 -4.25
N CYS A 8 -7.48 -14.14 -5.45
CA CYS A 8 -7.03 -12.76 -5.63
C CYS A 8 -8.08 -11.76 -5.14
N LYS A 9 -9.35 -11.95 -5.53
CA LYS A 9 -10.45 -11.07 -5.11
C LYS A 9 -10.61 -11.06 -3.58
N HIS A 10 -10.51 -12.23 -2.95
CA HIS A 10 -10.54 -12.33 -1.48
C HIS A 10 -9.34 -11.61 -0.84
N ALA A 11 -8.12 -11.83 -1.34
CA ALA A 11 -6.93 -11.16 -0.84
C ALA A 11 -7.04 -9.64 -0.94
N PHE A 12 -7.47 -9.09 -2.08
CA PHE A 12 -7.67 -7.65 -2.24
C PHE A 12 -8.74 -7.10 -1.29
N LYS A 13 -9.81 -7.84 -1.02
CA LYS A 13 -10.83 -7.45 -0.03
C LYS A 13 -10.23 -7.37 1.38
N CYS A 14 -9.45 -8.38 1.77
CA CYS A 14 -8.77 -8.41 3.07
C CYS A 14 -7.77 -7.25 3.21
N ILE A 15 -6.97 -6.98 2.17
CA ILE A 15 -6.03 -5.86 2.14
C ILE A 15 -6.77 -4.54 2.32
N ARG A 16 -7.78 -4.25 1.48
CA ARG A 16 -8.56 -2.99 1.58
C ARG A 16 -9.16 -2.81 2.96
N THR A 17 -9.75 -3.87 3.53
CA THR A 17 -10.33 -3.82 4.89
C THR A 17 -9.29 -3.43 5.94
N ARG A 18 -8.08 -3.99 5.88
CA ARG A 18 -6.98 -3.63 6.79
C ARG A 18 -6.50 -2.20 6.58
N LEU A 19 -6.41 -1.75 5.33
CA LEU A 19 -5.96 -0.40 4.99
C LEU A 19 -6.88 0.68 5.55
N VAL A 20 -8.20 0.47 5.62
CA VAL A 20 -9.14 1.46 6.20
C VAL A 20 -8.71 1.86 7.61
N VAL A 21 -8.44 0.88 8.48
CA VAL A 21 -8.10 1.15 9.88
C VAL A 21 -6.70 1.76 9.98
N ILE A 22 -5.73 1.23 9.21
CA ILE A 22 -4.36 1.74 9.20
C ILE A 22 -4.32 3.19 8.75
N ARG A 23 -4.99 3.54 7.64
CA ARG A 23 -5.02 4.90 7.11
C ARG A 23 -5.70 5.87 8.07
N ARG A 24 -6.81 5.48 8.70
CA ARG A 24 -7.45 6.29 9.75
C ARG A 24 -6.48 6.61 10.90
N LYS A 25 -5.74 5.60 11.38
CA LYS A 25 -4.72 5.79 12.43
C LYS A 25 -3.61 6.74 11.96
N LYS A 26 -3.09 6.56 10.74
CA LYS A 26 -2.05 7.43 10.18
C LYS A 26 -2.52 8.88 10.01
N GLN A 27 -3.73 9.10 9.50
CA GLN A 27 -4.28 10.44 9.34
C GLN A 27 -4.51 11.14 10.69
N ALA A 28 -4.97 10.41 11.71
CA ALA A 28 -5.07 10.95 13.07
C ALA A 28 -3.70 11.38 13.62
N MET A 29 -2.66 10.56 13.43
CA MET A 29 -1.29 10.89 13.86
C MET A 29 -0.72 12.09 13.11
N ILE A 30 -0.91 12.17 11.79
CA ILE A 30 -0.52 13.31 10.97
C ILE A 30 -1.20 14.59 11.47
N GLY A 31 -2.50 14.55 11.75
CA GLY A 31 -3.25 15.69 12.28
C GLY A 31 -2.72 16.14 13.64
N PHE A 32 -2.47 15.19 14.54
CA PHE A 32 -1.87 15.46 15.85
C PHE A 32 -0.49 16.11 15.73
N LEU A 33 0.41 15.52 14.92
CA LEU A 33 1.77 16.03 14.73
C LEU A 33 1.79 17.40 14.07
N LYS A 34 0.91 17.66 13.09
CA LYS A 34 0.77 19.01 12.49
C LYS A 34 0.38 20.06 13.52
N LYS A 35 -0.58 19.72 14.40
CA LYS A 35 -1.01 20.62 15.46
C LYS A 35 0.13 20.86 16.45
N ASP A 36 0.80 19.81 16.88
CA ASP A 36 1.93 19.87 17.82
C ASP A 36 3.10 20.71 17.26
N VAL A 37 3.44 20.55 15.97
CA VAL A 37 4.41 21.43 15.30
C VAL A 37 3.94 22.89 15.33
N ALA A 38 2.68 23.16 14.99
CA ALA A 38 2.14 24.52 14.99
C ALA A 38 2.14 25.16 16.39
N ASP A 39 1.76 24.40 17.42
CA ASP A 39 1.75 24.84 18.82
C ASP A 39 3.19 25.15 19.28
N LEU A 40 4.18 24.32 18.94
CA LEU A 40 5.59 24.58 19.26
C LEU A 40 6.11 25.85 18.58
N LEU A 41 5.82 26.06 17.30
CA LEU A 41 6.20 27.28 16.57
C LEU A 41 5.55 28.53 17.17
N ALA A 42 4.27 28.45 17.55
CA ALA A 42 3.56 29.57 18.18
C ALA A 42 4.18 29.98 19.53
N ASN A 43 4.87 29.06 20.21
CA ASN A 43 5.57 29.31 21.48
C ASN A 43 7.07 29.62 21.29
N GLY A 44 7.56 29.77 20.06
CA GLY A 44 8.98 30.04 19.77
C GLY A 44 9.92 28.85 20.06
N LEU A 45 9.40 27.63 20.10
CA LEU A 45 10.13 26.40 20.40
C LEU A 45 10.63 25.71 19.11
N ASP A 46 11.35 26.46 18.27
CA ASP A 46 11.68 26.06 16.89
C ASP A 46 12.47 24.74 16.80
N ILE A 47 13.43 24.51 17.70
CA ILE A 47 14.23 23.27 17.73
C ILE A 47 13.34 22.05 18.01
N HIS A 48 12.37 22.20 18.91
CA HIS A 48 11.42 21.13 19.23
C HIS A 48 10.46 20.90 18.05
N ALA A 49 9.97 21.97 17.42
CA ALA A 49 9.14 21.87 16.22
C ALA A 49 9.88 21.13 15.10
N PHE A 50 11.15 21.45 14.86
CA PHE A 50 11.99 20.75 13.89
C PHE A 50 12.11 19.26 14.22
N GLY A 51 12.37 18.89 15.47
CA GLY A 51 12.40 17.48 15.89
C GLY A 51 11.08 16.73 15.68
N ARG A 52 9.93 17.42 15.72
CA ARG A 52 8.62 16.81 15.41
C ARG A 52 8.37 16.64 13.92
N MET A 53 9.07 17.38 13.05
CA MET A 53 8.91 17.25 11.59
C MET A 53 9.35 15.88 11.08
N ASP A 54 10.41 15.28 11.64
CA ASP A 54 10.86 13.95 11.23
C ASP A 54 9.77 12.89 11.40
N ALA A 55 9.10 12.91 12.56
CA ALA A 55 7.97 12.02 12.84
C ALA A 55 6.79 12.29 11.90
N LEU A 56 6.50 13.57 11.61
CA LEU A 56 5.43 13.96 10.70
C LEU A 56 5.69 13.47 9.27
N ILE A 57 6.91 13.66 8.76
CA ILE A 57 7.33 13.21 7.43
C ILE A 57 7.21 11.69 7.32
N MET A 58 7.68 10.96 8.33
CA MET A 58 7.57 9.50 8.37
C MET A 58 6.11 9.02 8.31
N GLU A 59 5.21 9.66 9.06
CA GLU A 59 3.79 9.30 9.04
C GLU A 59 3.11 9.66 7.72
N MET A 60 3.46 10.80 7.10
CA MET A 60 2.99 11.19 5.77
C MET A 60 3.45 10.21 4.69
N ASN A 61 4.73 9.80 4.74
CA ASN A 61 5.28 8.81 3.81
C ASN A 61 4.59 7.45 3.96
N HIS A 62 4.34 7.01 5.19
CA HIS A 62 3.56 5.80 5.43
C HIS A 62 2.14 5.89 4.89
N ALA A 63 1.44 7.00 5.12
CA ALA A 63 0.10 7.21 4.57
C ALA A 63 0.11 7.11 3.04
N SER A 64 1.05 7.81 2.38
CA SER A 64 1.23 7.76 0.92
C SER A 64 1.49 6.33 0.41
N CYS A 65 2.34 5.57 1.10
CA CYS A 65 2.59 4.17 0.76
C CYS A 65 1.32 3.31 0.82
N TYR A 66 0.50 3.47 1.85
CA TYR A 66 -0.77 2.75 1.97
C TYR A 66 -1.80 3.17 0.91
N ASP A 67 -1.82 4.44 0.52
CA ASP A 67 -2.64 4.94 -0.59
C ASP A 67 -2.22 4.27 -1.91
N MET A 68 -0.91 4.15 -2.15
CA MET A 68 -0.36 3.48 -3.33
C MET A 68 -0.74 1.98 -3.37
N ILE A 69 -0.67 1.28 -2.23
CA ILE A 69 -1.07 -0.14 -2.14
C ILE A 69 -2.55 -0.31 -2.51
N GLU A 70 -3.42 0.59 -2.06
CA GLU A 70 -4.84 0.56 -2.43
C GLU A 70 -5.04 0.74 -3.94
N GLN A 71 -4.36 1.72 -4.54
CA GLN A 71 -4.42 1.96 -5.98
C GLN A 71 -3.95 0.74 -6.78
N TYR A 72 -2.88 0.07 -6.34
CA TYR A 72 -2.45 -1.17 -6.98
C TYR A 72 -3.46 -2.31 -6.83
N CYS A 73 -4.12 -2.43 -5.68
CA CYS A 73 -5.19 -3.42 -5.51
C CYS A 73 -6.37 -3.16 -6.46
N ASP A 74 -6.70 -1.90 -6.72
CA ASP A 74 -7.71 -1.51 -7.70
C ASP A 74 -7.27 -1.81 -9.13
N PHE A 75 -6.05 -1.44 -9.49
CA PHE A 75 -5.47 -1.71 -10.80
C PHE A 75 -5.41 -3.21 -11.11
N LEU A 76 -4.85 -4.00 -10.19
CA LEU A 76 -4.76 -5.46 -10.34
C LEU A 76 -6.15 -6.10 -10.36
N GLY A 77 -7.10 -5.56 -9.61
CA GLY A 77 -8.50 -5.98 -9.67
C GLY A 77 -9.11 -5.83 -11.07
N LYS A 78 -8.84 -4.70 -11.74
CA LYS A 78 -9.29 -4.44 -13.13
C LYS A 78 -8.59 -5.38 -14.13
N GLN A 79 -7.31 -5.68 -13.92
CA GLN A 79 -6.52 -6.56 -14.80
C GLN A 79 -6.74 -8.06 -14.54
N LEU A 80 -7.45 -8.44 -13.47
CA LEU A 80 -7.52 -9.83 -13.00
C LEU A 80 -8.05 -10.82 -14.04
N ASN A 81 -9.01 -10.40 -14.87
CA ASN A 81 -9.54 -11.23 -15.96
C ASN A 81 -8.49 -11.50 -17.05
N SER A 82 -7.69 -10.49 -17.39
CA SER A 82 -6.58 -10.63 -18.35
C SER A 82 -5.51 -11.59 -17.81
N LEU A 83 -5.12 -11.40 -16.54
CA LEU A 83 -4.17 -12.26 -15.84
C LEU A 83 -4.65 -13.71 -15.76
N GLN A 84 -5.94 -13.93 -15.52
CA GLN A 84 -6.53 -15.27 -15.51
C GLN A 84 -6.41 -15.92 -16.90
N LYS A 85 -6.73 -15.20 -17.97
CA LYS A 85 -6.64 -15.71 -19.36
C LYS A 85 -5.21 -16.07 -19.75
N GLN A 86 -4.22 -15.24 -19.39
CA GLN A 86 -2.81 -15.55 -19.61
C GLN A 86 -2.38 -16.81 -18.87
N ARG A 87 -2.83 -17.00 -17.62
CA ARG A 87 -2.52 -18.23 -16.86
C ARG A 87 -3.07 -19.49 -17.52
N THR A 88 -4.27 -19.42 -18.11
CA THR A 88 -4.88 -20.56 -18.82
C THR A 88 -4.33 -20.76 -20.24
N GLY A 89 -3.81 -19.71 -20.87
CA GLY A 89 -3.23 -19.74 -22.22
C GLY A 89 -1.74 -20.13 -22.26
N ILE A 90 -1.08 -20.27 -21.11
CA ILE A 90 0.28 -20.82 -21.04
C ILE A 90 0.16 -22.35 -21.14
N ALA A 91 0.48 -22.91 -22.32
CA ALA A 91 0.83 -24.32 -22.46
C ALA A 91 1.82 -24.70 -21.35
N PRO A 92 1.77 -25.92 -20.76
CA PRO A 92 2.66 -26.30 -19.68
C PRO A 92 4.09 -25.94 -20.08
N ARG A 93 4.75 -25.10 -19.28
CA ARG A 93 6.15 -24.74 -19.52
C ARG A 93 6.89 -26.06 -19.70
N LYS A 94 7.41 -26.32 -20.90
CA LYS A 94 8.20 -27.52 -21.14
C LYS A 94 9.33 -27.51 -20.09
N PRO A 95 9.64 -28.65 -19.45
CA PRO A 95 10.72 -28.71 -18.47
C PRO A 95 11.96 -28.05 -19.09
N TRP A 96 12.63 -27.21 -18.30
CA TRP A 96 13.91 -26.62 -18.67
C TRP A 96 14.80 -27.76 -19.16
N ARG A 97 15.05 -27.85 -20.48
CA ARG A 97 16.06 -28.75 -21.02
C ARG A 97 17.37 -27.98 -20.91
N PRO A 98 18.32 -28.42 -20.06
CA PRO A 98 19.68 -27.90 -20.16
C PRO A 98 20.17 -28.19 -21.58
N CYS A 99 20.81 -27.21 -22.21
CA CYS A 99 21.51 -27.44 -23.46
C CYS A 99 22.51 -28.59 -23.23
N GLN A 100 22.31 -29.73 -23.90
CA GLN A 100 23.35 -30.74 -24.02
C GLN A 100 24.39 -30.12 -24.98
N LEU A 101 25.52 -29.71 -24.39
CA LEU A 101 26.76 -29.45 -25.10
C LEU A 101 27.31 -30.76 -25.67
#